data_AF-A0A7C8ZNA1-F1
#
_entry.id   AF-A0A7C8ZNA1-F1
#
_cell.length_a   1.000
_cell.length_b   1.000
_cell.length_c   1.000
_cell.angle_alpha   90.00
_cell.angle_beta   90.00
_cell.angle_gamma   90.00
#
_symmetry.space_group_name_H-M   'P 1'
#
loop_
_entity.id
_entity.type
_entity.pdbx_description
1 polymer ?
#
loop_
_entity_poly.entity_id
_entity_poly.type
_entity_poly.pdbx_seq_one_letter_code
_entity_poly.pdbx_strand_id
1 'polypeptide(L)'
;SSDLINPVEFQEHLKQSFGCNYVKFFSRVPNLILLSGHGHFTKYLSIGIAQWRPQVTYSCLTVINLPVSFEDTNEKLVLIHIITNSPNLQKLRITVRHELGSPNRVPP
;
A
#
# COMPACT_ATOMS: atom_id res chain seq x y z
N SER A 1 -15.98 -8.70 -37.72
CA SER A 1 -16.26 -9.67 -36.64
C SER A 1 -15.56 -9.14 -35.42
N SER A 2 -16.31 -8.81 -34.37
CA SER A 2 -15.83 -8.15 -33.16
C SER A 2 -14.92 -9.08 -32.37
N ASP A 3 -13.66 -8.69 -32.21
CA ASP A 3 -12.74 -9.31 -31.26
C ASP A 3 -13.30 -9.09 -29.85
N LEU A 4 -14.01 -10.10 -29.36
CA LEU A 4 -14.43 -10.19 -27.97
C LEU A 4 -13.16 -10.27 -27.14
N ILE A 5 -12.68 -9.13 -26.64
CA ILE A 5 -11.66 -9.06 -25.62
C ILE A 5 -12.10 -10.02 -24.51
N ASN A 6 -11.25 -11.01 -24.21
CA ASN A 6 -11.52 -11.97 -23.16
C ASN A 6 -11.82 -11.18 -21.88
N PRO A 7 -12.96 -11.41 -21.20
CA PRO A 7 -13.31 -10.67 -19.99
C PRO A 7 -12.23 -10.77 -18.90
N VAL A 8 -11.40 -11.81 -18.92
CA VAL A 8 -10.22 -11.95 -18.06
C VAL A 8 -9.11 -10.97 -18.46
N GLU A 9 -8.75 -10.86 -19.74
CA GLU A 9 -7.78 -9.87 -20.23
C GLU A 9 -8.27 -8.44 -19.98
N PHE A 10 -9.55 -8.17 -20.19
CA PHE A 10 -10.15 -6.86 -19.91
C PHE A 10 -10.10 -6.53 -18.40
N GLN A 11 -10.43 -7.51 -17.54
CA GLN A 11 -10.31 -7.38 -16.09
C GLN A 11 -8.85 -7.13 -15.66
N GLU A 12 -7.89 -7.82 -16.25
CA GLU A 12 -6.46 -7.65 -15.99
C GLU A 12 -5.94 -6.30 -16.48
N HIS A 13 -6.34 -5.86 -17.68
CA HIS A 13 -6.02 -4.53 -18.22
C HIS A 13 -6.62 -3.40 -17.36
N LEU A 14 -7.87 -3.54 -16.92
CA LEU A 14 -8.49 -2.56 -16.03
C LEU A 14 -7.81 -2.54 -14.65
N LYS A 15 -7.46 -3.71 -14.11
CA LYS A 15 -6.68 -3.83 -12.86
C LYS A 15 -5.31 -3.15 -12.96
N GLN A 16 -4.64 -3.26 -14.12
CA GLN A 16 -3.42 -2.50 -14.41
C GLN A 16 -3.67 -1.00 -14.58
N SER A 17 -4.84 -0.60 -15.09
CA SER A 17 -5.25 0.81 -15.29
C SER A 17 -5.51 1.54 -13.97
N PHE A 18 -6.06 0.86 -12.96
CA PHE A 18 -6.28 1.44 -11.63
C PHE A 18 -5.06 1.24 -10.72
N GLY A 19 -3.93 1.85 -11.06
CA GLY A 19 -2.67 1.75 -10.30
C GLY A 19 -2.84 1.89 -8.77
N CYS A 20 -1.96 1.22 -8.02
CA CYS A 20 -2.01 1.16 -6.55
C CYS A 20 -2.09 2.57 -5.93
N ASN A 21 -2.90 2.72 -4.88
CA ASN A 21 -3.12 4.02 -4.22
C ASN A 21 -1.83 4.63 -3.68
N TYR A 22 -0.91 3.78 -3.20
CA TYR A 22 0.43 4.19 -2.82
C TYR A 22 1.16 4.90 -3.98
N VAL A 23 1.16 4.34 -5.18
CA VAL A 23 1.83 4.95 -6.35
C VAL A 23 1.20 6.28 -6.73
N LYS A 24 -0.14 6.32 -6.79
CA LYS A 24 -0.90 7.53 -7.09
C LYS A 24 -0.63 8.65 -6.08
N PHE A 25 -0.46 8.28 -4.81
CA PHE A 25 -0.12 9.23 -3.77
C PHE A 25 1.27 9.80 -4.00
N PHE A 26 2.28 8.95 -4.09
CA PHE A 26 3.67 9.38 -4.20
C PHE A 26 4.02 10.07 -5.53
N SER A 27 3.36 9.72 -6.64
CA SER A 27 3.56 10.41 -7.92
C SER A 27 3.16 11.88 -7.89
N ARG A 28 2.31 12.28 -6.93
CA ARG A 28 1.87 13.68 -6.73
C ARG A 28 2.75 14.44 -5.74
N VAL A 29 3.64 13.75 -5.00
CA VAL A 29 4.51 14.35 -3.97
C VAL A 29 5.94 13.80 -4.08
N PRO A 30 6.67 14.06 -5.18
CA PRO A 30 7.99 13.45 -5.44
C PRO A 30 9.06 13.81 -4.39
N ASN A 31 8.92 14.95 -3.70
CA ASN A 31 9.88 15.44 -2.70
C ASN A 31 9.39 15.21 -1.26
N LEU A 32 8.54 14.21 -1.01
CA LEU A 32 8.00 13.92 0.32
C LEU A 32 9.14 13.55 1.29
N ILE A 33 9.29 14.30 2.38
CA ILE A 33 10.32 14.09 3.41
C ILE A 33 9.81 13.21 4.57
N LEU A 34 8.54 13.41 4.94
CA LEU A 34 7.89 12.74 6.06
C LEU A 34 6.57 12.12 5.58
N LEU A 35 6.42 10.81 5.76
CA LEU A 35 5.15 10.11 5.59
C LEU A 35 4.60 9.76 6.96
N SER A 36 3.51 10.42 7.37
CA SER A 36 2.79 10.09 8.61
C SER A 36 1.33 9.82 8.32
N GLY A 37 0.80 8.74 8.88
CA GLY A 37 -0.60 8.33 8.74
C GLY A 37 -1.25 7.98 10.07
N HIS A 38 -2.59 7.91 10.08
CA HIS A 38 -3.39 7.51 11.23
C HIS A 38 -4.53 6.57 10.81
N GLY A 39 -5.07 5.80 11.76
CA GLY A 39 -6.17 4.87 11.49
C GLY A 39 -5.88 3.91 10.34
N HIS A 40 -6.80 3.83 9.37
CA HIS A 40 -6.70 2.92 8.21
C HIS A 40 -5.88 3.47 7.04
N PHE A 41 -5.03 4.48 7.25
CA PHE A 41 -4.28 5.11 6.16
C PHE A 41 -3.41 4.10 5.37
N THR A 42 -2.70 3.20 6.04
CA THR A 42 -1.92 2.15 5.35
C THR A 42 -2.80 1.18 4.57
N LYS A 43 -4.00 0.87 5.07
CA LYS A 43 -5.00 0.05 4.37
C LYS A 43 -5.45 0.73 3.08
N TYR A 44 -5.65 2.04 3.11
CA TYR A 44 -5.96 2.82 1.91
C TYR A 44 -4.81 2.78 0.92
N LEU A 45 -3.56 2.97 1.38
CA LEU A 45 -2.37 2.92 0.52
C LEU A 45 -2.18 1.54 -0.14
N SER A 46 -2.52 0.46 0.56
CA SER A 46 -2.32 -0.90 0.09
C SER A 46 -3.33 -1.37 -0.96
N ILE A 47 -4.41 -0.61 -1.21
CA ILE A 47 -5.39 -0.94 -2.25
C ILE A 47 -4.68 -1.01 -3.62
N GLY A 48 -4.80 -2.17 -4.28
CA GLY A 48 -4.20 -2.44 -5.58
C GLY A 48 -2.73 -2.87 -5.55
N ILE A 49 -2.13 -3.10 -4.37
CA ILE A 49 -0.69 -3.43 -4.28
C ILE A 49 -0.32 -4.76 -4.95
N ALA A 50 -1.22 -5.74 -4.97
CA ALA A 50 -0.98 -7.08 -5.54
C ALA A 50 -0.67 -7.06 -7.05
N GLN A 51 -1.07 -6.00 -7.75
CA GLN A 51 -0.92 -5.86 -9.20
C GLN A 51 0.26 -4.97 -9.57
N TRP A 52 0.95 -4.38 -8.58
CA TRP A 52 1.95 -3.34 -8.84
C TRP A 52 3.38 -3.86 -8.68
N ARG A 53 4.24 -3.53 -9.67
CA ARG A 53 5.68 -3.76 -9.62
C ARG A 53 6.41 -2.43 -9.45
N PRO A 54 7.19 -2.22 -8.38
CA PRO A 54 7.83 -0.94 -8.14
C PRO A 54 8.98 -0.67 -9.12
N GLN A 55 9.04 0.56 -9.64
CA GLN A 55 10.19 1.15 -10.34
C GLN A 55 10.55 2.54 -9.78
N VAL A 56 9.94 2.96 -8.66
CA VAL A 56 10.00 4.34 -8.16
C VAL A 56 10.79 4.37 -6.86
N THR A 57 11.77 5.28 -6.79
CA THR A 57 12.58 5.55 -5.60
C THR A 57 12.10 6.83 -4.91
N TYR A 58 12.00 6.80 -3.57
CA TYR A 58 11.62 7.92 -2.72
C TYR A 58 12.85 8.54 -2.04
N SER A 59 13.74 9.12 -2.84
CA SER A 59 15.02 9.63 -2.36
C SER A 59 14.91 10.75 -1.32
N CYS A 60 13.80 11.49 -1.27
CA CYS A 60 13.61 12.54 -0.26
C CYS A 60 13.01 12.01 1.06
N LEU A 61 12.44 10.80 1.08
CA LEU A 61 11.73 10.28 2.23
C LEU A 61 12.71 9.85 3.32
N THR A 62 12.68 10.54 4.46
CA THR A 62 13.61 10.32 5.58
C THR A 62 12.91 9.78 6.83
N VAL A 63 11.60 10.00 6.96
CA VAL A 63 10.82 9.55 8.12
C VAL A 63 9.53 8.89 7.69
N ILE A 64 9.26 7.70 8.22
CA ILE A 64 8.00 6.97 8.08
C ILE A 64 7.39 6.76 9.46
N ASN A 65 6.12 7.12 9.60
CA ASN A 65 5.30 6.88 10.78
C ASN A 65 3.92 6.37 10.36
N LEU A 66 3.72 5.06 10.38
CA LEU A 66 2.51 4.45 9.85
C LEU A 66 1.84 3.48 10.81
N PRO A 67 0.49 3.47 10.87
CA PRO A 67 -0.26 2.44 11.55
C PRO A 67 -0.47 1.23 10.62
N VAL A 68 -0.05 0.03 11.03
CA VAL A 68 -0.02 -1.15 10.17
C VAL A 68 -0.70 -2.33 10.87
N SER A 69 -1.59 -3.02 10.16
CA SER A 69 -2.06 -4.35 10.56
C SER A 69 -1.07 -5.41 10.06
N PHE A 70 -0.47 -6.18 10.96
CA PHE A 70 0.42 -7.28 10.58
C PHE A 70 -0.34 -8.55 10.13
N GLU A 71 -1.66 -8.56 10.34
CA GLU A 71 -2.56 -9.59 9.81
C GLU A 71 -2.89 -9.34 8.34
N ASP A 72 -2.86 -8.07 7.89
CA ASP A 72 -3.12 -7.70 6.48
C ASP A 72 -1.84 -7.81 5.62
N THR A 73 -1.83 -8.78 4.70
CA THR A 73 -0.71 -8.99 3.77
C THR A 73 -0.48 -7.82 2.82
N ASN A 74 -1.52 -7.11 2.39
CA ASN A 74 -1.38 -5.97 1.48
C ASN A 74 -0.73 -4.79 2.19
N GLU A 75 -1.12 -4.53 3.45
CA GLU A 75 -0.47 -3.49 4.26
C GLU A 75 1.02 -3.80 4.50
N LYS A 76 1.37 -5.06 4.79
CA LYS A 76 2.77 -5.48 4.90
C LYS A 76 3.54 -5.25 3.60
N LEU A 77 2.97 -5.62 2.46
CA LEU A 77 3.62 -5.46 1.16
C LEU A 77 3.85 -3.98 0.82
N VAL A 78 2.87 -3.10 1.06
CA VAL A 78 3.05 -1.66 0.79
C VAL A 78 4.11 -1.07 1.70
N LEU A 79 4.15 -1.47 2.98
CA LEU A 79 5.18 -1.04 3.92
C LEU A 79 6.58 -1.48 3.45
N ILE A 80 6.75 -2.76 3.09
CA ILE A 80 8.01 -3.29 2.58
C ILE A 80 8.45 -2.50 1.35
N HIS A 81 7.55 -2.25 0.40
CA HIS A 81 7.88 -1.45 -0.79
C HIS A 81 8.31 -0.02 -0.45
N ILE A 82 7.61 0.68 0.45
CA ILE A 82 8.00 2.04 0.83
C ILE A 82 9.40 2.02 1.47
N ILE A 83 9.66 1.07 2.38
CA ILE A 83 10.97 0.96 3.06
C ILE A 83 12.08 0.66 2.05
N THR A 84 11.91 -0.36 1.20
CA THR A 84 12.97 -0.79 0.27
C THR A 84 13.26 0.23 -0.84
N ASN A 85 12.30 1.09 -1.15
CA ASN A 85 12.46 2.15 -2.15
C ASN A 85 12.82 3.52 -1.54
N SER A 86 13.10 3.61 -0.24
CA SER A 86 13.47 4.86 0.44
C SER A 86 14.92 4.82 0.91
N PRO A 87 15.92 5.02 0.03
CA PRO A 87 17.34 4.83 0.36
C PRO A 87 17.85 5.78 1.45
N ASN A 88 17.19 6.91 1.67
CA ASN A 88 17.55 7.90 2.67
C ASN A 88 16.68 7.83 3.94
N LEU A 89 15.98 6.72 4.17
CA LEU A 89 15.17 6.52 5.36
C LEU A 89 16.05 6.52 6.62
N GLN A 90 15.79 7.45 7.53
CA GLN A 90 16.53 7.61 8.78
C GLN A 90 15.72 7.15 10.00
N LYS A 91 14.39 7.29 9.95
CA LYS A 91 13.50 6.94 11.08
C LYS A 91 12.28 6.18 10.59
N LEU A 92 12.05 5.02 11.21
CA LEU A 92 10.86 4.20 11.00
C LEU A 92 10.12 4.05 12.33
N ARG A 93 8.85 4.43 12.35
CA ARG A 93 7.91 4.14 13.43
C ARG A 93 6.70 3.42 12.88
N ILE A 94 6.36 2.31 13.51
CA ILE A 94 5.21 1.50 13.16
C ILE A 94 4.31 1.43 14.38
N THR A 95 3.05 1.84 14.22
CA THR A 95 2.02 1.61 15.22
C THR A 95 1.24 0.36 14.83
N VAL A 96 1.28 -0.68 15.66
CA VAL A 96 0.50 -1.88 15.39
C VAL A 96 -0.99 -1.56 15.54
N ARG A 97 -1.76 -1.86 14.51
CA ARG A 97 -3.22 -1.87 14.60
C ARG A 97 -3.71 -3.29 14.76
N HIS A 98 -4.44 -3.53 15.83
CA HIS A 98 -5.27 -4.71 15.95
C HIS A 98 -6.57 -4.45 15.19
N GLU A 99 -6.92 -5.32 14.25
CA GLU A 99 -8.31 -5.37 13.81
C GLU A 99 -9.10 -5.88 15.02
N LEU A 100 -10.11 -5.13 15.47
CA LEU A 100 -11.01 -5.64 16.49
C LEU A 100 -11.60 -6.93 15.92
N GLY A 101 -11.17 -8.07 16.45
CA GLY A 101 -11.83 -9.34 16.19
C GLY A 101 -13.32 -9.13 16.43
N SER A 102 -14.15 -9.56 15.49
CA SER A 102 -15.61 -9.54 15.60
C SER A 102 -16.00 -9.95 17.02
N PRO A 103 -16.89 -9.22 17.73
CA PRO A 103 -17.14 -9.41 19.16
C PRO A 103 -17.83 -10.74 19.53
N ASN A 104 -17.86 -11.74 18.64
CA ASN A 104 -18.60 -12.99 18.78
C ASN A 104 -17.70 -14.23 18.87
N ARG A 105 -16.61 -14.18 19.64
CA ARG A 105 -16.06 -15.42 20.20
C ARG A 105 -16.56 -15.56 21.63
N VAL A 106 -17.70 -16.23 21.76
CA VAL A 106 -18.14 -16.78 23.05
C VAL A 106 -17.08 -17.83 23.44
N PRO A 107 -16.41 -17.70 24.60
CA PRO A 107 -15.45 -18.70 25.05
C PRO A 107 -16.17 -20.02 25.40
N PRO A 108 -15.49 -21.18 25.28
CA PRO A 108 -16.01 -22.47 25.71
C PRO A 108 -16.21 -22.54 27.23
#